data_AF-A0A3B8IP36-F1
#
_entry.id   AF-A0A3B8IP36-F1
#
_cell.length_a   1.000
_cell.length_b   1.000
_cell.length_c   1.000
_cell.angle_alpha   90.00
_cell.angle_beta   90.00
_cell.angle_gamma   90.00
#
_symmetry.space_group_name_H-M   'P 1'
#
loop_
_entity.id
_entity.type
_entity.pdbx_description
1 polymer ?
#
loop_
_entity_poly.entity_id
_entity_poly.type
_entity_poly.pdbx_seq_one_letter_code
_entity_poly.pdbx_strand_id
1 'polypeptide(L)'
;MMPWARLVKDLAPWNSTRGIIWQDGRRLTQVEDYDDVAKVPGSFWVDVDGKTLHLHAFGSENPSSSLIEVGVQSHLVRPQAIGMGYLQFRGITFEQCANGFLRTSTGAIWAKGGHHWIVEGNTIREINSSGLEFGYFAYEIEDTRPEAEWPRQDDDLGGMIIRNNEIHDCGTAGMRSFVLTDARVLNNHVYRCGWQDAENYWEVSGIKLLKTTRTLVAGNRVHDIQGGNGIWMDWDIQHSRVTRNIIYNVQCIQGGIFVEASQTPNLVDHNFLWNIDGNGIYANDSDNQLIHYNVVAHTTGPLVNSVVATERKLNGRWLTANHNTITHNLFIDGGAPVTYGGEGNVSDYNWLVTTRPPADFSVVAEQQAGRESHSVTSFSLVEFNPETLLFQWDVGGEVPQFALPADAPLAQQLGESVVPGPFHQLRPKGKLLLPEEF
;
A
#
# COMPACT_ATOMS: atom_id res chain seq x y z
N MET A 1 2.16 -13.17 18.95
CA MET A 1 2.74 -12.07 18.14
C MET A 1 3.89 -12.61 17.30
N MET A 2 4.10 -12.08 16.10
CA MET A 2 5.08 -12.62 15.14
C MET A 2 6.53 -12.49 15.63
N PRO A 3 7.46 -13.38 15.23
CA PRO A 3 8.84 -13.40 15.73
C PRO A 3 9.66 -12.13 15.45
N TRP A 4 9.29 -11.31 14.46
CA TRP A 4 9.99 -10.07 14.11
C TRP A 4 9.55 -8.86 14.94
N ALA A 5 8.32 -8.86 15.46
CA ALA A 5 7.79 -7.75 16.28
C ALA A 5 8.26 -7.80 17.74
N ARG A 6 9.33 -8.55 18.05
CA ARG A 6 9.81 -8.79 19.43
C ARG A 6 10.18 -7.52 20.17
N LEU A 7 10.64 -6.49 19.46
CA LEU A 7 11.08 -5.22 20.07
C LEU A 7 9.91 -4.35 20.53
N VAL A 8 8.71 -4.57 19.99
CA VAL A 8 7.51 -3.75 20.25
C VAL A 8 6.41 -4.52 20.95
N LYS A 9 6.61 -5.82 21.20
CA LYS A 9 5.55 -6.73 21.66
C LYS A 9 4.92 -6.40 23.01
N ASP A 10 5.62 -5.63 23.84
CA ASP A 10 5.20 -5.24 25.18
C ASP A 10 4.74 -3.77 25.22
N LEU A 11 4.57 -3.14 24.05
CA LEU A 11 4.13 -1.76 23.87
C LEU A 11 2.76 -1.73 23.18
N ALA A 12 1.99 -0.67 23.43
CA ALA A 12 0.81 -0.37 22.62
C ALA A 12 1.21 0.17 21.24
N PRO A 13 0.44 -0.13 20.18
CA PRO A 13 -0.81 -0.91 20.18
C PRO A 13 -0.61 -2.44 20.20
N TRP A 14 0.63 -2.95 20.16
CA TRP A 14 0.88 -4.37 19.89
C TRP A 14 0.43 -5.32 20.99
N ASN A 15 0.46 -4.88 22.25
CA ASN A 15 -0.05 -5.65 23.40
C ASN A 15 -1.48 -5.26 23.84
N SER A 16 -2.06 -4.24 23.21
CA SER A 16 -3.41 -3.76 23.53
C SER A 16 -4.45 -4.87 23.34
N THR A 17 -5.49 -4.86 24.17
CA THR A 17 -6.62 -5.77 23.96
C THR A 17 -7.31 -5.46 22.62
N ARG A 18 -8.04 -6.44 22.06
CA ARG A 18 -8.78 -6.26 20.80
C ARG A 18 -10.11 -5.50 20.97
N GLY A 19 -10.28 -4.82 22.10
CA GLY A 19 -11.49 -4.05 22.38
C GLY A 19 -11.68 -2.97 21.31
N ILE A 20 -12.91 -2.80 20.85
CA ILE A 20 -13.28 -1.68 19.98
C ILE A 20 -14.74 -1.32 20.28
N ILE A 21 -14.98 -0.02 20.48
CA ILE A 21 -16.26 0.51 20.96
C ILE A 21 -16.62 1.73 20.12
N TRP A 22 -17.90 1.90 19.84
CA TRP A 22 -18.45 3.08 19.19
C TRP A 22 -19.52 3.74 20.07
N GLN A 23 -19.57 5.07 20.06
CA GLN A 23 -20.65 5.88 20.59
C GLN A 23 -21.31 6.62 19.42
N ASP A 24 -22.59 6.34 19.16
CA ASP A 24 -23.37 6.94 18.08
C ASP A 24 -22.63 6.85 16.72
N GLY A 25 -22.01 5.70 16.45
CA GLY A 25 -21.22 5.42 15.25
C GLY A 25 -19.79 5.97 15.25
N ARG A 26 -19.37 6.72 16.26
CA ARG A 26 -18.00 7.25 16.39
C ARG A 26 -17.12 6.33 17.24
N ARG A 27 -16.00 5.86 16.69
CA ARG A 27 -15.03 5.00 17.39
C ARG A 27 -14.42 5.71 18.59
N LEU A 28 -14.41 5.04 19.75
CA LEU A 28 -13.70 5.49 20.95
C LEU A 28 -12.22 5.09 20.87
N THR A 29 -11.36 5.85 21.55
CA THR A 29 -9.94 5.55 21.69
C THR A 29 -9.72 4.58 22.85
N GLN A 30 -9.06 3.44 22.60
CA GLN A 30 -8.57 2.61 23.68
C GLN A 30 -7.38 3.29 24.35
N VAL A 31 -7.42 3.45 25.67
CA VAL A 31 -6.27 3.87 26.47
C VAL A 31 -5.69 2.66 27.20
N GLU A 32 -4.41 2.74 27.58
CA GLU A 32 -3.68 1.63 28.20
C GLU A 32 -3.61 1.74 29.73
N ASP A 33 -3.84 2.94 30.27
CA ASP A 33 -3.91 3.22 31.69
C ASP A 33 -5.36 3.58 32.09
N TYR A 34 -5.83 3.00 33.19
CA TYR A 34 -7.16 3.27 33.73
C TYR A 34 -7.37 4.76 34.06
N ASP A 35 -6.35 5.42 34.61
CA ASP A 35 -6.46 6.82 35.02
C ASP A 35 -6.65 7.77 33.82
N ASP A 36 -6.29 7.33 32.61
CA ASP A 36 -6.45 8.13 31.39
C ASP A 36 -7.88 8.17 30.88
N VAL A 37 -8.72 7.19 31.24
CA VAL A 37 -10.15 7.18 30.87
C VAL A 37 -10.82 8.48 31.33
N ALA A 38 -10.58 8.89 32.57
CA ALA A 38 -11.17 10.13 33.12
C ALA A 38 -10.66 11.41 32.43
N LYS A 39 -9.49 11.36 31.79
CA LYS A 39 -8.81 12.54 31.19
C LYS A 39 -9.16 12.73 29.72
N VAL A 40 -9.54 11.66 29.02
CA VAL A 40 -9.74 11.67 27.57
C VAL A 40 -11.20 11.37 27.25
N PRO A 41 -12.03 12.39 26.91
CA PRO A 41 -13.38 12.16 26.42
C PRO A 41 -13.39 11.30 25.15
N GLY A 42 -14.33 10.37 25.05
CA GLY A 42 -14.41 9.41 23.95
C GLY A 42 -13.37 8.29 24.04
N SER A 43 -12.98 7.90 25.25
CA SER A 43 -12.03 6.82 25.49
C SER A 43 -12.63 5.67 26.28
N PHE A 44 -11.96 4.52 26.22
CA PHE A 44 -12.27 3.38 27.08
C PHE A 44 -11.00 2.64 27.49
N TRP A 45 -11.09 1.91 28.58
CA TRP A 45 -10.08 0.98 29.06
C TRP A 45 -10.72 -0.37 29.37
N VAL A 46 -9.98 -1.44 29.07
CA VAL A 46 -10.40 -2.81 29.36
C VAL A 46 -9.69 -3.27 30.63
N ASP A 47 -10.48 -3.67 31.63
CA ASP A 47 -9.94 -4.09 32.92
C ASP A 47 -9.10 -5.36 32.82
N VAL A 48 -8.27 -5.62 33.82
CA VAL A 48 -7.35 -6.77 33.88
C VAL A 48 -8.06 -8.11 33.86
N ASP A 49 -9.37 -8.12 34.17
CA ASP A 49 -10.23 -9.29 34.06
C ASP A 49 -10.64 -9.63 32.61
N GLY A 50 -10.38 -8.72 31.66
CA GLY A 50 -10.70 -8.82 30.23
C GLY A 50 -12.21 -8.76 29.93
N LYS A 51 -13.03 -8.36 30.89
CA LYS A 51 -14.50 -8.44 30.84
C LYS A 51 -15.20 -7.16 31.26
N THR A 52 -14.53 -6.32 32.05
CA THR A 52 -15.06 -5.05 32.52
C THR A 52 -14.55 -3.92 31.63
N LEU A 53 -15.47 -3.06 31.18
CA LEU A 53 -15.18 -1.89 30.36
C LEU A 53 -15.44 -0.63 31.16
N HIS A 54 -14.44 0.24 31.22
CA HIS A 54 -14.56 1.58 31.78
C HIS A 54 -14.50 2.57 30.62
N LEU A 55 -15.46 3.50 30.52
CA LEU A 55 -15.57 4.40 29.38
C LEU A 55 -15.83 5.83 29.83
N HIS A 56 -15.33 6.77 29.04
CA HIS A 56 -15.62 8.19 29.12
C HIS A 56 -16.29 8.61 27.80
N ALA A 57 -17.58 8.94 27.86
CA ALA A 57 -18.34 9.38 26.69
C ALA A 57 -17.76 10.68 26.08
N PHE A 58 -17.92 10.89 24.77
CA PHE A 58 -17.40 12.08 24.07
C PHE A 58 -17.89 13.41 24.67
N GLY A 59 -19.13 13.45 25.18
CA GLY A 59 -19.73 14.62 25.83
C GLY A 59 -19.65 14.62 27.36
N SER A 60 -18.95 13.65 27.96
CA SER A 60 -18.93 13.40 29.41
C SER A 60 -20.33 13.20 30.03
N GLU A 61 -21.31 12.85 29.19
CA GLU A 61 -22.67 12.55 29.60
C GLU A 61 -22.83 11.10 30.07
N ASN A 62 -24.01 10.77 30.59
CA ASN A 62 -24.31 9.41 31.00
C ASN A 62 -24.31 8.49 29.76
N PRO A 63 -23.47 7.44 29.67
CA PRO A 63 -23.39 6.62 28.46
C PRO A 63 -24.69 5.90 28.10
N SER A 64 -25.62 5.74 29.06
CA SER A 64 -26.95 5.19 28.78
C SER A 64 -27.86 6.11 27.96
N SER A 65 -27.47 7.37 27.71
CA SER A 65 -28.20 8.28 26.82
C SER A 65 -27.78 8.23 25.35
N SER A 66 -26.73 7.48 25.03
CA SER A 66 -26.21 7.28 23.66
C SER A 66 -26.28 5.81 23.25
N LEU A 67 -26.21 5.54 21.94
CA LEU A 67 -25.99 4.19 21.44
C LEU A 67 -24.52 3.81 21.65
N ILE A 68 -24.26 2.81 22.49
CA ILE A 68 -22.94 2.22 22.69
C ILE A 68 -22.89 0.85 22.02
N GLU A 69 -21.98 0.67 21.07
CA GLU A 69 -21.78 -0.57 20.34
C GLU A 69 -20.39 -1.13 20.67
N VAL A 70 -20.30 -2.44 20.88
CA VAL A 70 -19.05 -3.12 21.24
C VAL A 70 -18.77 -4.22 20.22
N GLY A 71 -17.56 -4.22 19.67
CA GLY A 71 -17.12 -5.23 18.71
C GLY A 71 -16.98 -6.61 19.36
N VAL A 72 -17.70 -7.61 18.84
CA VAL A 72 -17.72 -8.97 19.41
C VAL A 72 -17.16 -10.04 18.48
N GLN A 73 -17.25 -9.86 17.17
CA GLN A 73 -16.76 -10.83 16.19
C GLN A 73 -15.40 -10.42 15.63
N SER A 74 -14.52 -11.40 15.43
CA SER A 74 -13.22 -11.20 14.77
C SER A 74 -13.28 -11.39 13.24
N HIS A 75 -14.43 -11.80 12.71
CA HIS A 75 -14.71 -11.88 11.28
C HIS A 75 -16.20 -11.60 11.05
N LEU A 76 -16.52 -10.84 10.01
CA LEU A 76 -17.88 -10.62 9.50
C LEU A 76 -18.26 -11.67 8.45
N VAL A 77 -17.28 -12.11 7.65
CA VAL A 77 -17.43 -13.20 6.69
C VAL A 77 -16.29 -14.19 6.90
N ARG A 78 -16.67 -15.44 7.22
CA ARG A 78 -15.75 -16.56 7.38
C ARG A 78 -16.37 -17.83 6.79
N PRO A 79 -15.88 -18.34 5.64
CA PRO A 79 -16.26 -19.64 5.13
C PRO A 79 -16.06 -20.76 6.16
N GLN A 80 -16.93 -21.76 6.13
CA GLN A 80 -16.78 -22.93 7.00
C GLN A 80 -15.57 -23.78 6.58
N ALA A 81 -15.45 -24.09 5.29
CA ALA A 81 -14.35 -24.88 4.71
C ALA A 81 -13.23 -23.98 4.16
N ILE A 82 -12.00 -24.49 4.16
CA ILE A 82 -10.89 -23.91 3.39
C ILE A 82 -11.19 -24.09 1.90
N GLY A 83 -10.74 -23.15 1.08
CA GLY A 83 -10.79 -23.34 -0.38
C GLY A 83 -12.14 -23.05 -1.02
N MET A 84 -13.13 -22.54 -0.27
CA MET A 84 -14.46 -22.29 -0.80
C MET A 84 -14.41 -21.19 -1.87
N GLY A 85 -14.61 -21.55 -3.15
CA GLY A 85 -14.53 -20.63 -4.27
C GLY A 85 -15.86 -20.15 -4.84
N TYR A 86 -15.79 -19.33 -5.89
CA TYR A 86 -16.92 -18.84 -6.69
C TYR A 86 -18.00 -18.09 -5.88
N LEU A 87 -17.58 -17.28 -4.92
CA LEU A 87 -18.48 -16.40 -4.17
C LEU A 87 -18.44 -14.98 -4.72
N GLN A 88 -19.58 -14.30 -4.64
CA GLN A 88 -19.69 -12.89 -4.98
C GLN A 88 -20.32 -12.10 -3.84
N PHE A 89 -19.68 -11.00 -3.47
CA PHE A 89 -20.19 -10.02 -2.51
C PHE A 89 -20.32 -8.68 -3.24
N ARG A 90 -21.55 -8.16 -3.29
CA ARG A 90 -21.84 -6.92 -4.03
C ARG A 90 -22.81 -6.02 -3.28
N GLY A 91 -22.44 -4.75 -3.13
CA GLY A 91 -23.34 -3.71 -2.59
C GLY A 91 -23.59 -3.85 -1.09
N ILE A 92 -22.66 -4.45 -0.34
CA ILE A 92 -22.80 -4.71 1.10
C ILE A 92 -21.90 -3.74 1.88
N THR A 93 -22.41 -3.21 3.00
CA THR A 93 -21.60 -2.54 4.02
C THR A 93 -21.18 -3.57 5.06
N PHE A 94 -19.87 -3.76 5.22
CA PHE A 94 -19.25 -4.55 6.27
C PHE A 94 -18.59 -3.60 7.26
N GLU A 95 -19.07 -3.56 8.50
CA GLU A 95 -18.53 -2.64 9.50
C GLU A 95 -18.45 -3.24 10.90
N GLN A 96 -17.66 -2.60 11.76
CA GLN A 96 -17.55 -2.90 13.19
C GLN A 96 -17.03 -4.31 13.52
N CYS A 97 -15.76 -4.56 13.21
CA CYS A 97 -15.11 -5.87 13.44
C CYS A 97 -13.95 -5.78 14.43
N ALA A 98 -13.94 -6.67 15.44
CA ALA A 98 -12.93 -6.77 16.51
C ALA A 98 -11.82 -7.80 16.17
N ASN A 99 -11.26 -7.70 14.97
CA ASN A 99 -10.13 -8.56 14.55
C ASN A 99 -8.79 -8.11 15.18
N GLY A 100 -7.77 -8.96 15.08
CA GLY A 100 -6.48 -8.78 15.78
C GLY A 100 -5.25 -8.77 14.87
N PHE A 101 -4.07 -8.69 15.47
CA PHE A 101 -2.78 -8.55 14.78
C PHE A 101 -2.08 -9.91 14.61
N LEU A 102 -2.55 -10.71 13.66
CA LEU A 102 -1.87 -11.91 13.15
C LEU A 102 -1.61 -11.71 11.66
N ARG A 103 -0.45 -12.16 11.16
CA ARG A 103 -0.08 -11.96 9.76
C ARG A 103 -1.15 -12.44 8.77
N THR A 104 -1.75 -13.59 9.06
CA THR A 104 -2.86 -14.18 8.31
C THR A 104 -4.02 -14.53 9.24
N SER A 105 -5.18 -14.86 8.66
CA SER A 105 -6.42 -15.20 9.33
C SER A 105 -7.01 -14.07 10.18
N THR A 106 -6.94 -12.83 9.71
CA THR A 106 -7.42 -11.64 10.45
C THR A 106 -8.34 -10.72 9.66
N GLY A 107 -8.51 -10.87 8.35
CA GLY A 107 -9.45 -10.04 7.59
C GLY A 107 -10.87 -10.07 8.17
N ALA A 108 -11.53 -8.92 8.31
CA ALA A 108 -12.94 -8.88 8.69
C ALA A 108 -13.79 -9.67 7.68
N ILE A 109 -13.47 -9.53 6.40
CA ILE A 109 -13.86 -10.48 5.36
C ILE A 109 -12.64 -11.36 5.08
N TRP A 110 -12.77 -12.67 5.31
CA TRP A 110 -11.65 -13.59 5.13
C TRP A 110 -12.01 -14.71 4.17
N ALA A 111 -11.28 -14.80 3.05
CA ALA A 111 -11.52 -15.83 2.04
C ALA A 111 -11.18 -17.24 2.49
N LYS A 112 -10.33 -17.39 3.52
CA LYS A 112 -9.91 -18.68 4.08
C LYS A 112 -9.46 -19.66 2.98
N GLY A 113 -8.57 -19.20 2.09
CA GLY A 113 -8.08 -20.01 0.97
C GLY A 113 -9.01 -20.05 -0.25
N GLY A 114 -10.12 -19.31 -0.25
CA GLY A 114 -11.06 -19.27 -1.37
C GLY A 114 -10.44 -18.78 -2.69
N HIS A 115 -11.03 -19.19 -3.80
CA HIS A 115 -10.59 -18.85 -5.16
C HIS A 115 -11.76 -18.28 -5.98
N HIS A 116 -11.48 -17.51 -7.03
CA HIS A 116 -12.51 -16.96 -7.92
C HIS A 116 -13.59 -16.12 -7.20
N TRP A 117 -13.25 -15.48 -6.09
CA TRP A 117 -14.18 -14.55 -5.45
C TRP A 117 -14.27 -13.25 -6.24
N ILE A 118 -15.47 -12.68 -6.28
CA ILE A 118 -15.71 -11.32 -6.76
C ILE A 118 -16.20 -10.48 -5.58
N VAL A 119 -15.36 -9.58 -5.10
CA VAL A 119 -15.72 -8.61 -4.06
C VAL A 119 -15.82 -7.26 -4.73
N GLU A 120 -17.04 -6.75 -4.92
CA GLU A 120 -17.22 -5.50 -5.68
C GLU A 120 -18.30 -4.55 -5.18
N GLY A 121 -18.05 -3.24 -5.27
CA GLY A 121 -19.07 -2.25 -4.91
C GLY A 121 -19.50 -2.32 -3.45
N ASN A 122 -18.62 -2.79 -2.55
CA ASN A 122 -18.89 -2.89 -1.12
C ASN A 122 -18.23 -1.72 -0.38
N THR A 123 -18.76 -1.41 0.81
CA THR A 123 -18.09 -0.54 1.79
C THR A 123 -17.56 -1.40 2.93
N ILE A 124 -16.29 -1.28 3.27
CA ILE A 124 -15.64 -2.03 4.36
C ILE A 124 -15.00 -1.02 5.30
N ARG A 125 -15.49 -0.90 6.54
CA ARG A 125 -15.06 0.17 7.45
C ARG A 125 -15.11 -0.14 8.93
N GLU A 126 -14.49 0.71 9.75
CA GLU A 126 -14.52 0.58 11.21
C GLU A 126 -14.03 -0.80 11.67
N ILE A 127 -12.82 -1.15 11.22
CA ILE A 127 -12.23 -2.47 11.44
C ILE A 127 -11.01 -2.32 12.36
N ASN A 128 -10.93 -3.12 13.42
CA ASN A 128 -9.85 -3.03 14.41
C ASN A 128 -8.45 -3.32 13.83
N SER A 129 -8.38 -4.13 12.77
CA SER A 129 -7.14 -4.52 12.08
C SER A 129 -7.31 -4.54 10.55
N SER A 130 -7.48 -5.71 9.92
CA SER A 130 -7.53 -5.83 8.44
C SER A 130 -8.95 -5.87 7.89
N GLY A 131 -9.27 -5.07 6.87
CA GLY A 131 -10.59 -5.08 6.22
C GLY A 131 -10.87 -6.38 5.47
N LEU A 132 -10.10 -6.65 4.43
CA LEU A 132 -10.29 -7.78 3.53
C LEU A 132 -9.02 -8.63 3.46
N GLU A 133 -9.15 -9.95 3.66
CA GLU A 133 -8.05 -10.90 3.51
C GLU A 133 -8.41 -12.02 2.52
N PHE A 134 -7.53 -12.27 1.56
CA PHE A 134 -7.76 -13.22 0.47
C PHE A 134 -6.50 -13.93 -0.03
N GLY A 135 -6.65 -14.90 -0.93
CA GLY A 135 -5.55 -15.70 -1.45
C GLY A 135 -5.65 -17.16 -1.04
N TYR A 136 -4.68 -17.94 -1.52
CA TYR A 136 -4.71 -19.39 -1.48
C TYR A 136 -4.41 -19.96 -0.09
N PHE A 137 -3.50 -19.37 0.69
CA PHE A 137 -3.23 -19.87 2.04
C PHE A 137 -4.11 -19.16 3.08
N ALA A 138 -4.80 -19.96 3.90
CA ALA A 138 -5.62 -19.47 4.99
C ALA A 138 -4.80 -19.19 6.27
N TYR A 139 -3.71 -19.93 6.46
CA TYR A 139 -2.92 -19.98 7.70
C TYR A 139 -1.42 -19.94 7.38
N GLU A 140 -0.61 -19.59 8.38
CA GLU A 140 0.86 -19.62 8.30
C GLU A 140 1.45 -21.04 8.37
N ILE A 141 2.74 -21.17 7.99
CA ILE A 141 3.50 -22.44 7.86
C ILE A 141 3.48 -23.31 9.14
N GLU A 142 3.35 -22.70 10.30
CA GLU A 142 3.43 -23.37 11.61
C GLU A 142 2.24 -23.02 12.51
N ASP A 143 1.09 -22.70 11.91
CA ASP A 143 -0.12 -22.43 12.67
C ASP A 143 -0.62 -23.70 13.37
N THR A 144 -0.82 -23.63 14.69
CA THR A 144 -1.18 -24.80 15.52
C THR A 144 -2.69 -25.01 15.63
N ARG A 145 -3.51 -24.16 15.01
CA ARG A 145 -4.96 -24.33 15.01
C ARG A 145 -5.33 -25.66 14.33
N PRO A 146 -6.27 -26.45 14.87
CA PRO A 146 -6.59 -27.78 14.33
C PRO A 146 -7.03 -27.77 12.87
N GLU A 147 -7.63 -26.66 12.41
CA GLU A 147 -8.08 -26.49 11.05
C GLU A 147 -7.02 -25.91 10.09
N ALA A 148 -5.79 -25.66 10.55
CA ALA A 148 -4.71 -25.18 9.69
C ALA A 148 -4.20 -26.30 8.78
N GLU A 149 -4.30 -26.09 7.46
CA GLU A 149 -3.80 -27.03 6.45
C GLU A 149 -2.49 -26.49 5.87
N TRP A 150 -1.37 -27.20 6.11
CA TRP A 150 -0.06 -26.83 5.57
C TRP A 150 0.81 -28.01 5.11
N PRO A 151 1.39 -27.95 3.87
CA PRO A 151 0.85 -27.16 2.77
C PRO A 151 -0.52 -27.70 2.37
N ARG A 152 -1.38 -26.83 1.84
CA ARG A 152 -2.56 -27.28 1.10
C ARG A 152 -2.15 -28.23 -0.02
N GLN A 153 -2.99 -29.22 -0.29
CA GLN A 153 -2.72 -30.30 -1.24
C GLN A 153 -3.44 -30.12 -2.59
N ASP A 154 -4.42 -29.20 -2.64
CA ASP A 154 -5.16 -28.88 -3.85
C ASP A 154 -4.49 -27.77 -4.67
N ASP A 155 -4.86 -27.59 -5.93
CA ASP A 155 -4.17 -26.62 -6.79
C ASP A 155 -4.50 -25.16 -6.42
N ASP A 156 -3.54 -24.25 -6.59
CA ASP A 156 -3.82 -22.80 -6.55
C ASP A 156 -4.57 -22.38 -7.82
N LEU A 157 -5.89 -22.27 -7.70
CA LEU A 157 -6.77 -21.87 -8.78
C LEU A 157 -6.83 -20.35 -9.00
N GLY A 158 -6.35 -19.54 -8.05
CA GLY A 158 -6.30 -18.09 -8.18
C GLY A 158 -7.63 -17.40 -8.54
N GLY A 159 -7.53 -16.35 -9.37
CA GLY A 159 -8.69 -15.75 -10.05
C GLY A 159 -9.52 -14.78 -9.23
N MET A 160 -8.97 -14.23 -8.14
CA MET A 160 -9.67 -13.26 -7.30
C MET A 160 -9.89 -11.93 -8.04
N ILE A 161 -11.09 -11.35 -7.94
CA ILE A 161 -11.41 -10.03 -8.48
C ILE A 161 -11.94 -9.14 -7.36
N ILE A 162 -11.13 -8.16 -6.95
CA ILE A 162 -11.45 -7.20 -5.92
C ILE A 162 -11.57 -5.83 -6.58
N ARG A 163 -12.79 -5.31 -6.76
CA ARG A 163 -12.96 -4.08 -7.55
C ARG A 163 -14.02 -3.09 -7.07
N ASN A 164 -13.81 -1.81 -7.32
CA ASN A 164 -14.80 -0.76 -7.06
C ASN A 164 -15.32 -0.76 -5.60
N ASN A 165 -14.50 -1.20 -4.63
CA ASN A 165 -14.88 -1.16 -3.23
C ASN A 165 -14.37 0.14 -2.58
N GLU A 166 -15.08 0.59 -1.55
CA GLU A 166 -14.66 1.65 -0.65
C GLU A 166 -14.20 0.98 0.65
N ILE A 167 -12.92 1.08 1.00
CA ILE A 167 -12.34 0.41 2.16
C ILE A 167 -11.62 1.44 3.01
N HIS A 168 -12.07 1.65 4.23
CA HIS A 168 -11.51 2.72 5.04
C HIS A 168 -11.55 2.48 6.54
N ASP A 169 -10.85 3.31 7.31
CA ASP A 169 -10.87 3.24 8.77
C ASP A 169 -10.53 1.82 9.31
N CYS A 170 -9.57 1.15 8.67
CA CYS A 170 -9.06 -0.18 9.05
C CYS A 170 -7.74 -0.07 9.83
N GLY A 171 -7.64 -0.71 10.99
CA GLY A 171 -6.56 -0.45 11.95
C GLY A 171 -5.15 -0.81 11.48
N THR A 172 -4.99 -1.86 10.68
CA THR A 172 -3.68 -2.24 10.10
C THR A 172 -3.68 -2.19 8.60
N ALA A 173 -4.69 -2.74 7.93
CA ALA A 173 -4.71 -2.74 6.49
C ALA A 173 -6.10 -2.69 5.89
N GLY A 174 -6.25 -2.04 4.75
CA GLY A 174 -7.49 -2.14 3.96
C GLY A 174 -7.62 -3.53 3.37
N MET A 175 -6.55 -4.01 2.74
CA MET A 175 -6.46 -5.33 2.12
C MET A 175 -5.19 -6.06 2.50
N ARG A 176 -5.30 -7.36 2.75
CA ARG A 176 -4.18 -8.31 2.85
C ARG A 176 -4.40 -9.51 1.94
N SER A 177 -3.32 -10.12 1.46
CA SER A 177 -3.41 -11.44 0.84
C SER A 177 -2.32 -12.39 1.32
N PHE A 178 -2.50 -13.70 1.09
CA PHE A 178 -1.43 -14.68 1.21
C PHE A 178 -1.46 -15.70 0.07
N VAL A 179 -0.49 -15.57 -0.83
CA VAL A 179 -0.38 -16.26 -2.12
C VAL A 179 -1.55 -15.94 -3.04
N LEU A 180 -1.26 -15.23 -4.12
CA LEU A 180 -2.28 -14.68 -5.00
C LEU A 180 -1.87 -14.86 -6.47
N THR A 181 -2.64 -15.64 -7.20
CA THR A 181 -2.36 -15.97 -8.60
C THR A 181 -3.48 -15.47 -9.52
N ASP A 182 -3.10 -14.89 -10.67
CA ASP A 182 -4.03 -14.45 -11.73
C ASP A 182 -5.16 -13.54 -11.22
N ALA A 183 -4.85 -12.68 -10.24
CA ALA A 183 -5.84 -11.82 -9.57
C ALA A 183 -5.89 -10.40 -10.14
N ARG A 184 -7.00 -9.72 -9.84
CA ARG A 184 -7.29 -8.35 -10.27
C ARG A 184 -7.75 -7.51 -9.08
N VAL A 185 -6.94 -6.53 -8.66
CA VAL A 185 -7.26 -5.55 -7.61
C VAL A 185 -7.44 -4.20 -8.28
N LEU A 186 -8.69 -3.84 -8.59
CA LEU A 186 -9.02 -2.80 -9.56
C LEU A 186 -9.91 -1.68 -9.00
N ASN A 187 -9.53 -0.43 -9.21
CA ASN A 187 -10.41 0.73 -8.99
C ASN A 187 -11.01 0.80 -7.58
N ASN A 188 -10.31 0.31 -6.55
CA ASN A 188 -10.76 0.41 -5.17
C ASN A 188 -10.32 1.76 -4.61
N HIS A 189 -11.13 2.32 -3.71
CA HIS A 189 -10.80 3.51 -2.93
C HIS A 189 -10.47 3.06 -1.52
N VAL A 190 -9.19 3.14 -1.14
CA VAL A 190 -8.66 2.66 0.14
C VAL A 190 -8.08 3.82 0.93
N TYR A 191 -8.60 4.13 2.12
CA TYR A 191 -8.14 5.33 2.83
C TYR A 191 -8.32 5.30 4.35
N ARG A 192 -7.57 6.14 5.09
CA ARG A 192 -7.59 6.16 6.57
C ARG A 192 -7.31 4.79 7.19
N CYS A 193 -6.43 4.02 6.56
CA CYS A 193 -5.99 2.73 7.08
C CYS A 193 -4.69 2.88 7.86
N GLY A 194 -4.44 1.95 8.78
CA GLY A 194 -3.26 1.99 9.63
C GLY A 194 -3.41 2.86 10.88
N TRP A 195 -4.65 3.21 11.27
CA TRP A 195 -4.91 4.09 12.42
C TRP A 195 -4.45 3.53 13.77
N GLN A 196 -4.14 2.23 13.86
CA GLN A 196 -3.51 1.67 15.06
C GLN A 196 -2.06 2.14 15.20
N ASP A 197 -1.44 2.66 14.13
CA ASP A 197 -0.04 3.09 14.09
C ASP A 197 0.96 1.96 14.45
N ALA A 198 0.65 0.76 13.96
CA ALA A 198 1.35 -0.47 14.33
C ALA A 198 2.53 -0.78 13.40
N GLU A 199 3.29 0.20 12.90
CA GLU A 199 4.22 0.02 11.76
C GLU A 199 5.22 -1.16 11.91
N ASN A 200 5.84 -1.31 13.08
CA ASN A 200 6.77 -2.40 13.40
C ASN A 200 6.11 -3.80 13.47
N TYR A 201 4.81 -3.90 13.20
CA TYR A 201 4.10 -5.14 12.93
C TYR A 201 4.48 -5.72 11.55
N TRP A 202 4.92 -4.86 10.61
CA TRP A 202 5.30 -5.20 9.23
C TRP A 202 4.16 -5.84 8.42
N GLU A 203 2.92 -5.49 8.74
CA GLU A 203 1.71 -5.98 8.06
C GLU A 203 0.69 -4.83 7.85
N VAL A 204 1.17 -3.58 7.93
CA VAL A 204 0.36 -2.36 7.83
C VAL A 204 0.51 -1.78 6.43
N SER A 205 -0.62 -1.57 5.74
CA SER A 205 -0.65 -0.97 4.40
C SER A 205 -2.08 -0.66 3.96
N GLY A 206 -2.29 0.28 3.05
CA GLY A 206 -3.56 0.34 2.31
C GLY A 206 -3.88 -0.99 1.64
N ILE A 207 -2.97 -1.47 0.78
CA ILE A 207 -3.08 -2.74 0.07
C ILE A 207 -1.78 -3.53 0.21
N LYS A 208 -1.77 -4.61 0.99
CA LYS A 208 -0.63 -5.53 1.09
C LYS A 208 -0.94 -6.85 0.41
N LEU A 209 -0.13 -7.25 -0.57
CA LEU A 209 -0.30 -8.51 -1.30
C LEU A 209 0.96 -9.36 -1.20
N LEU A 210 0.87 -10.47 -0.45
CA LEU A 210 1.99 -11.37 -0.22
C LEU A 210 2.05 -12.47 -1.30
N LYS A 211 3.22 -12.66 -1.92
CA LYS A 211 3.50 -13.70 -2.92
C LYS A 211 2.55 -13.70 -4.11
N THR A 212 2.55 -12.63 -4.89
CA THR A 212 1.67 -12.51 -6.05
C THR A 212 2.31 -13.01 -7.34
N THR A 213 1.56 -13.73 -8.17
CA THR A 213 1.95 -14.15 -9.51
C THR A 213 0.93 -13.68 -10.54
N ARG A 214 1.37 -13.05 -11.64
CA ARG A 214 0.50 -12.57 -12.75
C ARG A 214 -0.70 -11.75 -12.28
N THR A 215 -0.50 -10.93 -11.25
CA THR A 215 -1.55 -10.13 -10.63
C THR A 215 -1.52 -8.69 -11.13
N LEU A 216 -2.70 -8.14 -11.41
CA LEU A 216 -2.87 -6.74 -11.81
C LEU A 216 -3.45 -5.92 -10.66
N VAL A 217 -2.71 -4.92 -10.20
CA VAL A 217 -3.14 -3.92 -9.21
C VAL A 217 -3.25 -2.58 -9.92
N ALA A 218 -4.48 -2.17 -10.25
CA ALA A 218 -4.65 -1.01 -11.13
C ALA A 218 -5.82 -0.09 -10.81
N GLY A 219 -5.64 1.20 -11.05
CA GLY A 219 -6.70 2.20 -10.92
C GLY A 219 -7.13 2.50 -9.48
N ASN A 220 -6.41 1.98 -8.47
CA ASN A 220 -6.81 2.17 -7.08
C ASN A 220 -6.44 3.58 -6.60
N ARG A 221 -7.29 4.17 -5.77
CA ARG A 221 -7.02 5.42 -5.04
C ARG A 221 -6.69 5.06 -3.61
N VAL A 222 -5.43 5.25 -3.19
CA VAL A 222 -4.95 4.88 -1.86
C VAL A 222 -4.43 6.10 -1.12
N HIS A 223 -5.02 6.49 0.01
CA HIS A 223 -4.55 7.71 0.69
C HIS A 223 -4.81 7.78 2.20
N ASP A 224 -4.13 8.72 2.84
CA ASP A 224 -4.19 8.93 4.30
C ASP A 224 -3.89 7.61 5.02
N ILE A 225 -2.73 7.02 4.69
CA ILE A 225 -2.26 5.77 5.30
C ILE A 225 -1.23 6.11 6.37
N GLN A 226 -1.41 5.54 7.57
CA GLN A 226 -0.53 5.76 8.71
C GLN A 226 0.22 4.49 9.08
N GLY A 227 1.50 4.64 9.42
CA GLY A 227 2.35 3.54 9.90
C GLY A 227 2.48 2.38 8.91
N GLY A 228 2.33 2.63 7.61
CA GLY A 228 2.34 1.57 6.59
C GLY A 228 2.29 2.07 5.16
N ASN A 229 2.61 1.18 4.21
CA ASN A 229 2.73 1.54 2.79
C ASN A 229 1.38 1.89 2.15
N GLY A 230 1.41 2.63 1.05
CA GLY A 230 0.25 2.73 0.16
C GLY A 230 -0.12 1.36 -0.43
N ILE A 231 0.78 0.82 -1.26
CA ILE A 231 0.68 -0.53 -1.84
C ILE A 231 1.97 -1.30 -1.55
N TRP A 232 1.87 -2.46 -0.91
CA TRP A 232 2.99 -3.34 -0.63
C TRP A 232 2.81 -4.68 -1.37
N MET A 233 3.64 -4.88 -2.39
CA MET A 233 3.84 -6.16 -3.07
C MET A 233 4.93 -6.92 -2.29
N ASP A 234 4.48 -7.67 -1.28
CA ASP A 234 5.34 -8.31 -0.30
C ASP A 234 5.85 -9.66 -0.81
N TRP A 235 7.17 -9.77 -0.99
CA TRP A 235 7.93 -11.00 -1.13
C TRP A 235 7.61 -11.86 -2.36
N ASP A 236 8.65 -12.21 -3.13
CA ASP A 236 8.59 -13.19 -4.22
C ASP A 236 7.48 -12.88 -5.23
N ILE A 237 7.42 -11.62 -5.65
CA ILE A 237 6.45 -11.10 -6.63
C ILE A 237 6.92 -11.46 -8.03
N GLN A 238 6.01 -12.04 -8.82
CA GLN A 238 6.33 -12.57 -10.13
C GLN A 238 5.37 -12.11 -11.22
N HIS A 239 5.92 -11.51 -12.29
CA HIS A 239 5.21 -11.13 -13.50
C HIS A 239 3.92 -10.32 -13.24
N SER A 240 3.94 -9.52 -12.17
CA SER A 240 2.79 -8.74 -11.72
C SER A 240 2.96 -7.27 -12.11
N ARG A 241 1.85 -6.53 -12.14
CA ARG A 241 1.82 -5.14 -12.57
C ARG A 241 1.06 -4.24 -11.61
N VAL A 242 1.69 -3.15 -11.18
CA VAL A 242 1.09 -2.09 -10.35
C VAL A 242 0.99 -0.83 -11.23
N THR A 243 -0.23 -0.45 -11.63
CA THR A 243 -0.38 0.60 -12.66
C THR A 243 -1.57 1.52 -12.50
N ARG A 244 -1.44 2.79 -12.86
CA ARG A 244 -2.54 3.79 -12.83
C ARG A 244 -3.18 3.94 -11.45
N ASN A 245 -2.41 3.71 -10.38
CA ASN A 245 -2.87 3.97 -9.02
C ASN A 245 -2.57 5.43 -8.65
N ILE A 246 -3.46 6.05 -7.89
CA ILE A 246 -3.28 7.37 -7.29
C ILE A 246 -3.02 7.15 -5.81
N ILE A 247 -1.82 7.52 -5.33
CA ILE A 247 -1.36 7.28 -3.97
C ILE A 247 -0.91 8.60 -3.35
N TYR A 248 -1.48 9.00 -2.22
CA TYR A 248 -1.05 10.24 -1.57
C TYR A 248 -1.27 10.26 -0.07
N ASN A 249 -0.53 11.12 0.64
CA ASN A 249 -0.57 11.23 2.09
C ASN A 249 -0.33 9.87 2.76
N VAL A 250 0.86 9.32 2.53
CA VAL A 250 1.29 8.07 3.15
C VAL A 250 2.40 8.40 4.15
N GLN A 251 2.27 7.93 5.39
CA GLN A 251 3.27 8.06 6.43
C GLN A 251 3.80 6.68 6.80
N CYS A 252 5.06 6.41 6.44
CA CYS A 252 5.74 5.15 6.74
C CYS A 252 7.26 5.26 6.59
N ILE A 253 8.00 4.37 7.24
CA ILE A 253 9.45 4.20 7.05
C ILE A 253 9.80 3.45 5.75
N GLN A 254 8.80 2.87 5.09
CA GLN A 254 8.94 2.10 3.85
C GLN A 254 8.59 2.97 2.64
N GLY A 255 7.48 2.76 1.93
CA GLY A 255 7.14 3.66 0.83
C GLY A 255 5.70 3.68 0.34
N GLY A 256 5.46 4.54 -0.65
CA GLY A 256 4.17 4.67 -1.32
C GLY A 256 3.81 3.38 -2.08
N ILE A 257 4.72 2.92 -2.93
CA ILE A 257 4.70 1.56 -3.51
C ILE A 257 5.93 0.82 -3.03
N PHE A 258 5.76 -0.35 -2.44
CA PHE A 258 6.86 -1.19 -1.99
C PHE A 258 6.83 -2.56 -2.67
N VAL A 259 7.83 -2.87 -3.50
CA VAL A 259 8.10 -4.22 -4.03
C VAL A 259 9.24 -4.83 -3.23
N GLU A 260 8.96 -5.92 -2.54
CA GLU A 260 9.91 -6.56 -1.63
C GLU A 260 10.42 -7.89 -2.17
N ALA A 261 11.72 -8.15 -2.00
CA ALA A 261 12.34 -9.47 -2.08
C ALA A 261 11.94 -10.26 -3.34
N SER A 262 12.01 -9.63 -4.51
CA SER A 262 11.45 -10.17 -5.75
C SER A 262 12.50 -10.35 -6.82
N GLN A 263 12.72 -11.59 -7.27
CA GLN A 263 13.82 -11.93 -8.17
C GLN A 263 13.47 -11.84 -9.65
N THR A 264 12.17 -11.75 -9.95
CA THR A 264 11.64 -11.81 -11.31
C THR A 264 11.06 -10.46 -11.71
N PRO A 265 10.95 -10.19 -13.02
CA PRO A 265 10.43 -8.92 -13.49
C PRO A 265 8.99 -8.65 -13.06
N ASN A 266 8.76 -7.45 -12.53
CA ASN A 266 7.44 -6.86 -12.32
C ASN A 266 7.44 -5.43 -12.86
N LEU A 267 6.25 -4.96 -13.23
CA LEU A 267 6.08 -3.64 -13.83
C LEU A 267 5.36 -2.70 -12.87
N VAL A 268 6.00 -1.60 -12.51
CA VAL A 268 5.43 -0.51 -11.72
C VAL A 268 5.37 0.72 -12.63
N ASP A 269 4.20 0.99 -13.18
CA ASP A 269 4.09 2.01 -14.23
C ASP A 269 2.83 2.83 -14.25
N HIS A 270 2.92 4.07 -14.74
CA HIS A 270 1.77 4.98 -14.83
C HIS A 270 1.11 5.29 -13.48
N ASN A 271 1.81 5.17 -12.35
CA ASN A 271 1.26 5.53 -11.04
C ASN A 271 1.52 7.01 -10.73
N PHE A 272 0.65 7.60 -9.90
CA PHE A 272 0.79 8.96 -9.40
C PHE A 272 0.96 8.90 -7.87
N LEU A 273 2.14 9.29 -7.39
CA LEU A 273 2.49 9.30 -5.97
C LEU A 273 2.76 10.73 -5.51
N TRP A 274 2.15 11.16 -4.41
CA TRP A 274 2.28 12.53 -3.91
C TRP A 274 2.28 12.60 -2.38
N ASN A 275 3.20 13.35 -1.78
CA ASN A 275 3.28 13.54 -0.33
C ASN A 275 3.43 12.20 0.42
N ILE A 276 4.60 11.59 0.26
CA ILE A 276 4.96 10.32 0.90
C ILE A 276 6.03 10.61 1.94
N ASP A 277 5.67 10.56 3.21
CA ASP A 277 6.67 10.49 4.27
C ASP A 277 7.20 9.06 4.29
N GLY A 278 8.38 8.86 3.67
CA GLY A 278 8.93 7.57 3.25
C GLY A 278 9.56 7.64 1.85
N ASN A 279 9.87 6.47 1.28
CA ASN A 279 10.31 6.35 -0.12
C ASN A 279 9.10 6.47 -1.07
N GLY A 280 9.27 7.03 -2.26
CA GLY A 280 8.21 7.02 -3.27
C GLY A 280 7.89 5.59 -3.74
N ILE A 281 8.80 5.03 -4.53
CA ILE A 281 8.77 3.62 -4.95
C ILE A 281 9.98 2.92 -4.34
N TYR A 282 9.73 1.93 -3.49
CA TYR A 282 10.76 1.13 -2.84
C TYR A 282 10.86 -0.24 -3.52
N ALA A 283 12.04 -0.59 -4.03
CA ALA A 283 12.37 -1.89 -4.60
C ALA A 283 13.48 -2.53 -3.75
N ASN A 284 13.12 -2.93 -2.54
CA ASN A 284 14.04 -3.56 -1.60
C ASN A 284 14.31 -4.99 -2.04
N ASP A 285 15.58 -5.39 -2.06
CA ASP A 285 15.98 -6.79 -2.22
C ASP A 285 15.38 -7.40 -3.51
N SER A 286 15.13 -6.57 -4.52
CA SER A 286 14.40 -6.94 -5.72
C SER A 286 15.22 -6.70 -6.98
N ASP A 287 15.25 -7.69 -7.85
CA ASP A 287 15.97 -7.67 -9.13
C ASP A 287 15.00 -7.54 -10.31
N ASN A 288 15.47 -7.00 -11.42
CA ASN A 288 14.74 -6.93 -12.69
C ASN A 288 13.40 -6.15 -12.64
N GLN A 289 13.22 -5.27 -11.67
CA GLN A 289 12.03 -4.42 -11.56
C GLN A 289 12.04 -3.35 -12.66
N LEU A 290 10.89 -3.19 -13.31
CA LEU A 290 10.66 -2.21 -14.38
C LEU A 290 9.80 -1.07 -13.83
N ILE A 291 10.38 0.11 -13.65
CA ILE A 291 9.75 1.26 -13.01
C ILE A 291 9.70 2.41 -14.01
N HIS A 292 8.54 2.59 -14.67
CA HIS A 292 8.42 3.51 -15.80
C HIS A 292 7.20 4.41 -15.73
N TYR A 293 7.28 5.61 -16.32
CA TYR A 293 6.09 6.44 -16.53
C TYR A 293 5.34 6.80 -15.24
N ASN A 294 5.99 6.82 -14.08
CA ASN A 294 5.34 7.23 -12.84
C ASN A 294 5.53 8.73 -12.60
N VAL A 295 4.56 9.35 -11.93
CA VAL A 295 4.80 10.59 -11.18
C VAL A 295 5.12 10.21 -9.76
N VAL A 296 6.25 10.70 -9.24
CA VAL A 296 6.60 10.57 -7.83
C VAL A 296 6.99 11.95 -7.32
N ALA A 297 6.29 12.41 -6.29
CA ALA A 297 6.41 13.78 -5.83
C ALA A 297 6.41 13.89 -4.30
N HIS A 298 7.20 14.85 -3.79
CA HIS A 298 7.22 15.24 -2.37
C HIS A 298 7.42 14.05 -1.42
N THR A 299 8.56 13.37 -1.57
CA THR A 299 8.95 12.27 -0.69
C THR A 299 9.95 12.76 0.37
N THR A 300 9.90 12.23 1.60
CA THR A 300 10.94 12.52 2.60
C THR A 300 12.18 11.63 2.42
N GLY A 301 12.00 10.41 1.90
CA GLY A 301 13.06 9.54 1.42
C GLY A 301 13.31 9.68 -0.09
N PRO A 302 14.16 8.82 -0.70
CA PRO A 302 14.33 8.78 -2.14
C PRO A 302 13.01 8.59 -2.92
N LEU A 303 12.95 9.20 -4.10
CA LEU A 303 11.80 9.09 -5.01
C LEU A 303 11.68 7.66 -5.54
N VAL A 304 12.79 7.06 -5.95
CA VAL A 304 12.90 5.61 -6.16
C VAL A 304 14.09 5.07 -5.38
N ASN A 305 13.86 4.06 -4.54
CA ASN A 305 14.90 3.43 -3.74
C ASN A 305 15.06 1.96 -4.12
N SER A 306 16.16 1.61 -4.78
CA SER A 306 16.44 0.25 -5.26
C SER A 306 17.72 -0.28 -4.60
N VAL A 307 17.58 -0.88 -3.43
CA VAL A 307 18.73 -1.26 -2.58
C VAL A 307 18.62 -2.68 -2.04
N VAL A 308 19.79 -3.25 -1.72
CA VAL A 308 19.89 -4.44 -0.89
C VAL A 308 19.77 -3.98 0.56
N ALA A 309 18.66 -4.32 1.24
CA ALA A 309 18.45 -3.90 2.62
C ALA A 309 18.58 -5.05 3.62
N THR A 310 18.61 -6.30 3.17
CA THR A 310 18.69 -7.45 4.07
C THR A 310 19.70 -8.50 3.63
N GLU A 311 20.12 -9.33 4.57
CA GLU A 311 20.90 -10.54 4.33
C GLU A 311 19.95 -11.76 4.28
N ARG A 312 18.97 -11.74 3.36
CA ARG A 312 18.03 -12.85 3.17
C ARG A 312 18.29 -13.61 1.87
N LYS A 313 17.81 -14.86 1.82
CA LYS A 313 17.81 -15.69 0.62
C LYS A 313 16.39 -16.00 0.17
N LEU A 314 16.21 -16.07 -1.13
CA LEU A 314 14.99 -16.54 -1.78
C LEU A 314 15.39 -17.48 -2.93
N ASN A 315 14.66 -18.59 -3.09
CA ASN A 315 14.90 -19.58 -4.14
C ASN A 315 16.37 -20.07 -4.21
N GLY A 316 17.02 -20.21 -3.06
CA GLY A 316 18.39 -20.70 -2.94
C GLY A 316 19.50 -19.68 -3.19
N ARG A 317 19.19 -18.43 -3.56
CA ARG A 317 20.18 -17.36 -3.76
C ARG A 317 19.97 -16.17 -2.84
N TRP A 318 21.03 -15.41 -2.60
CA TRP A 318 20.95 -14.14 -1.89
C TRP A 318 20.06 -13.16 -2.65
N LEU A 319 19.26 -12.42 -1.91
CA LEU A 319 18.56 -11.28 -2.46
C LEU A 319 19.57 -10.18 -2.80
N THR A 320 19.32 -9.51 -3.91
CA THR A 320 20.14 -8.42 -4.45
C THR A 320 19.21 -7.28 -4.88
N ALA A 321 19.73 -6.26 -5.53
CA ALA A 321 18.92 -5.20 -6.12
C ALA A 321 19.44 -4.90 -7.54
N ASN A 322 19.54 -5.96 -8.35
CA ASN A 322 20.28 -5.96 -9.60
C ASN A 322 19.35 -5.81 -10.82
N HIS A 323 19.85 -5.19 -11.87
CA HIS A 323 19.19 -5.09 -13.19
C HIS A 323 17.80 -4.43 -13.16
N ASN A 324 17.54 -3.55 -12.19
CA ASN A 324 16.35 -2.73 -12.17
C ASN A 324 16.46 -1.60 -13.20
N THR A 325 15.35 -1.28 -13.86
CA THR A 325 15.28 -0.24 -14.89
C THR A 325 14.28 0.83 -14.46
N ILE A 326 14.75 2.07 -14.36
CA ILE A 326 13.99 3.21 -13.83
C ILE A 326 14.04 4.33 -14.87
N THR A 327 13.07 4.37 -15.79
CA THR A 327 13.12 5.35 -16.89
C THR A 327 11.79 6.02 -17.16
N HIS A 328 11.80 7.21 -17.77
CA HIS A 328 10.57 7.92 -18.16
C HIS A 328 9.67 8.30 -17.00
N ASN A 329 10.21 8.45 -15.80
CA ASN A 329 9.45 8.93 -14.66
C ASN A 329 9.51 10.46 -14.58
N LEU A 330 8.44 11.06 -14.08
CA LEU A 330 8.37 12.46 -13.67
C LEU A 330 8.57 12.53 -12.15
N PHE A 331 9.69 13.11 -11.74
CA PHE A 331 10.07 13.31 -10.35
C PHE A 331 9.88 14.77 -9.96
N ILE A 332 9.20 15.04 -8.84
CA ILE A 332 8.82 16.41 -8.46
C ILE A 332 9.11 16.66 -6.98
N ASP A 333 10.21 17.38 -6.70
CA ASP A 333 10.75 17.60 -5.35
C ASP A 333 10.91 16.32 -4.50
N GLY A 334 11.51 16.44 -3.32
CA GLY A 334 11.69 15.33 -2.37
C GLY A 334 13.15 14.90 -2.20
N GLY A 335 13.36 13.67 -1.75
CA GLY A 335 14.70 13.13 -1.52
C GLY A 335 15.48 12.84 -2.80
N ALA A 336 16.54 12.02 -2.68
CA ALA A 336 17.35 11.63 -3.82
C ALA A 336 16.48 11.03 -4.95
N PRO A 337 16.71 11.36 -6.25
CA PRO A 337 15.84 10.90 -7.33
C PRO A 337 15.83 9.38 -7.45
N VAL A 338 17.03 8.78 -7.48
CA VAL A 338 17.19 7.34 -7.50
C VAL A 338 18.39 6.94 -6.64
N THR A 339 18.24 5.88 -5.85
CA THR A 339 19.32 5.23 -5.11
C THR A 339 19.49 3.77 -5.53
N TYR A 340 20.74 3.32 -5.67
CA TYR A 340 21.10 1.94 -6.07
C TYR A 340 21.90 1.24 -5.00
N GLY A 341 21.61 -0.04 -4.77
CA GLY A 341 22.41 -0.94 -3.94
C GLY A 341 22.93 -2.19 -4.66
N GLY A 342 22.57 -2.41 -5.93
CA GLY A 342 22.98 -3.57 -6.72
C GLY A 342 23.62 -3.21 -8.06
N GLU A 343 24.00 -4.24 -8.80
CA GLU A 343 24.70 -4.14 -10.08
C GLU A 343 23.75 -4.12 -11.29
N GLY A 344 24.20 -3.57 -12.42
CA GLY A 344 23.47 -3.62 -13.69
C GLY A 344 22.18 -2.79 -13.73
N ASN A 345 21.92 -1.96 -12.71
CA ASN A 345 20.78 -1.05 -12.70
C ASN A 345 20.92 0.05 -13.74
N VAL A 346 19.79 0.44 -14.34
CA VAL A 346 19.71 1.50 -15.35
C VAL A 346 18.70 2.54 -14.89
N SER A 347 19.09 3.81 -14.98
CA SER A 347 18.14 4.91 -14.91
C SER A 347 18.55 6.04 -15.83
N ASP A 348 17.58 6.47 -16.60
CA ASP A 348 17.75 7.45 -17.65
C ASP A 348 16.40 7.93 -18.17
N TYR A 349 16.39 9.01 -18.96
CA TYR A 349 15.17 9.58 -19.55
C TYR A 349 14.12 9.95 -18.48
N ASN A 350 14.55 10.35 -17.29
CA ASN A 350 13.66 10.88 -16.27
C ASN A 350 13.59 12.39 -16.36
N TRP A 351 12.44 12.96 -16.01
CA TRP A 351 12.29 14.40 -15.89
C TRP A 351 12.19 14.79 -14.42
N LEU A 352 13.16 15.58 -13.99
CA LEU A 352 13.31 16.03 -12.62
C LEU A 352 12.87 17.48 -12.50
N VAL A 353 11.76 17.69 -11.83
CA VAL A 353 11.15 19.01 -11.62
C VAL A 353 11.40 19.48 -10.20
N THR A 354 11.91 20.70 -10.09
CA THR A 354 11.98 21.45 -8.85
C THR A 354 10.93 22.55 -8.82
N THR A 355 10.13 22.63 -7.76
CA THR A 355 9.11 23.70 -7.62
C THR A 355 9.60 24.90 -6.81
N ARG A 356 10.72 24.78 -6.08
CA ARG A 356 11.30 25.85 -5.27
C ARG A 356 12.84 25.83 -5.32
N PRO A 357 13.53 26.96 -5.57
CA PRO A 357 14.99 27.02 -5.50
C PRO A 357 15.50 27.17 -4.05
N PRO A 358 16.70 26.65 -3.71
CA PRO A 358 17.52 25.74 -4.51
C PRO A 358 16.86 24.36 -4.65
N ALA A 359 17.22 23.60 -5.69
CA ALA A 359 16.69 22.26 -5.89
C ALA A 359 17.02 21.32 -4.73
N ASP A 360 16.03 20.55 -4.29
CA ASP A 360 16.17 19.56 -3.22
C ASP A 360 16.96 18.31 -3.64
N PHE A 361 17.20 18.15 -4.96
CA PHE A 361 18.00 17.06 -5.54
C PHE A 361 18.84 17.49 -6.75
N SER A 362 19.77 16.63 -7.19
CA SER A 362 20.61 16.84 -8.39
C SER A 362 20.99 15.51 -9.04
N VAL A 363 21.09 15.51 -10.38
CA VAL A 363 21.58 14.37 -11.20
C VAL A 363 22.98 14.60 -11.76
N VAL A 364 23.64 15.72 -11.43
CA VAL A 364 24.94 16.08 -12.03
C VAL A 364 26.02 15.02 -11.77
N ALA A 365 26.08 14.49 -10.55
CA ALA A 365 27.06 13.45 -10.21
C ALA A 365 26.79 12.14 -10.97
N GLU A 366 25.51 11.80 -11.15
CA GLU A 366 25.08 10.61 -11.90
C GLU A 366 25.42 10.75 -13.38
N GLN A 367 25.16 11.92 -13.97
CA GLN A 367 25.52 12.26 -15.35
C GLN A 367 27.03 12.18 -15.60
N GLN A 368 27.84 12.67 -14.67
CA GLN A 368 29.30 12.55 -14.74
C GLN A 368 29.77 11.10 -14.63
N ALA A 369 29.01 10.24 -13.95
CA ALA A 369 29.24 8.81 -13.84
C ALA A 369 28.63 8.01 -15.02
N GLY A 370 28.06 8.67 -16.03
CA GLY A 370 27.46 8.05 -17.21
C GLY A 370 26.06 7.47 -17.00
N ARG A 371 25.40 7.79 -15.88
CA ARG A 371 23.98 7.46 -15.60
C ARG A 371 23.12 8.70 -15.80
N GLU A 372 21.81 8.56 -15.97
CA GLU A 372 20.90 9.72 -16.17
C GLU A 372 21.32 10.65 -17.35
N SER A 373 21.95 10.09 -18.38
CA SER A 373 22.60 10.84 -19.47
C SER A 373 21.65 11.68 -20.31
N HIS A 374 20.40 11.24 -20.43
CA HIS A 374 19.31 11.89 -21.16
C HIS A 374 18.27 12.51 -20.23
N SER A 375 18.36 12.27 -18.93
CA SER A 375 17.48 12.88 -17.94
C SER A 375 17.69 14.38 -17.87
N VAL A 376 16.58 15.11 -17.69
CA VAL A 376 16.59 16.58 -17.69
C VAL A 376 16.07 17.11 -16.37
N THR A 377 16.61 18.26 -15.95
CA THR A 377 16.14 18.99 -14.77
C THR A 377 15.50 20.31 -15.21
N SER A 378 14.35 20.67 -14.64
CA SER A 378 13.71 21.97 -14.87
C SER A 378 13.14 22.57 -13.59
N PHE A 379 12.95 23.89 -13.61
CA PHE A 379 12.11 24.57 -12.64
C PHE A 379 10.69 24.67 -13.21
N SER A 380 9.67 24.27 -12.45
CA SER A 380 8.27 24.33 -12.90
C SER A 380 7.34 24.53 -11.72
N LEU A 381 6.24 25.24 -11.92
CA LEU A 381 5.16 25.31 -10.93
C LEU A 381 4.33 24.05 -11.07
N VAL A 382 4.18 23.29 -9.98
CA VAL A 382 3.37 22.08 -9.97
C VAL A 382 2.60 22.01 -8.66
N GLU A 383 1.32 21.70 -8.74
CA GLU A 383 0.44 21.57 -7.58
C GLU A 383 -0.51 20.38 -7.76
N PHE A 384 -0.84 19.72 -6.65
CA PHE A 384 -1.88 18.69 -6.59
C PHE A 384 -2.84 19.00 -5.45
N ASN A 385 -4.13 19.09 -5.78
CA ASN A 385 -5.19 19.20 -4.78
C ASN A 385 -5.77 17.80 -4.50
N PRO A 386 -5.56 17.22 -3.30
CA PRO A 386 -6.03 15.87 -2.97
C PRO A 386 -7.55 15.75 -2.76
N GLU A 387 -8.24 16.86 -2.45
CA GLU A 387 -9.70 16.86 -2.27
C GLU A 387 -10.42 16.73 -3.63
N THR A 388 -9.93 17.47 -4.63
CA THR A 388 -10.52 17.49 -5.97
C THR A 388 -9.80 16.58 -6.95
N LEU A 389 -8.68 15.94 -6.56
CA LEU A 389 -7.78 15.19 -7.44
C LEU A 389 -7.30 16.00 -8.67
N LEU A 390 -7.14 17.31 -8.49
CA LEU A 390 -6.73 18.21 -9.57
C LEU A 390 -5.20 18.37 -9.54
N PHE A 391 -4.54 17.90 -10.58
CA PHE A 391 -3.12 18.11 -10.83
C PHE A 391 -2.93 19.28 -11.79
N GLN A 392 -2.08 20.25 -11.46
CA GLN A 392 -1.88 21.46 -12.26
C GLN A 392 -0.39 21.75 -12.41
N TRP A 393 -0.01 22.28 -13.56
CA TRP A 393 1.38 22.61 -13.83
C TRP A 393 1.55 23.79 -14.78
N ASP A 394 2.70 24.45 -14.64
CA ASP A 394 3.25 25.43 -15.55
C ASP A 394 4.77 25.21 -15.64
N VAL A 395 5.21 24.63 -16.76
CA VAL A 395 6.62 24.25 -16.98
C VAL A 395 7.51 25.48 -17.16
N GLY A 396 6.94 26.63 -17.56
CA GLY A 396 7.71 27.82 -17.91
C GLY A 396 8.59 27.66 -19.17
N GLY A 397 8.44 26.56 -19.91
CA GLY A 397 9.27 26.18 -21.06
C GLY A 397 8.65 25.04 -21.88
N GLU A 398 9.49 24.28 -22.57
CA GLU A 398 9.04 23.10 -23.34
C GLU A 398 8.95 21.86 -22.46
N VAL A 399 7.96 21.01 -22.74
CA VAL A 399 7.85 19.68 -22.12
C VAL A 399 8.87 18.76 -22.78
N PRO A 400 9.76 18.10 -22.02
CA PRO A 400 10.74 17.20 -22.61
C PRO A 400 10.07 16.00 -23.27
N GLN A 401 10.64 15.61 -24.41
CA GLN A 401 10.25 14.43 -25.18
C GLN A 401 11.44 13.47 -25.20
N PHE A 402 11.18 12.20 -24.89
CA PHE A 402 12.20 11.16 -24.90
C PHE A 402 11.87 10.08 -25.93
N ALA A 403 12.91 9.41 -26.41
CA ALA A 403 12.75 8.24 -27.27
C ALA A 403 12.11 7.09 -26.46
N LEU A 404 11.42 6.18 -27.14
CA LEU A 404 10.83 5.02 -26.47
C LEU A 404 11.90 4.14 -25.77
N PRO A 405 11.58 3.52 -24.63
CA PRO A 405 12.44 2.50 -24.03
C PRO A 405 12.64 1.33 -25.00
N ALA A 406 13.87 0.86 -25.12
CA ALA A 406 14.23 -0.25 -26.00
C ALA A 406 13.56 -1.58 -25.60
N ASP A 407 13.13 -1.69 -24.36
CA ASP A 407 12.58 -2.88 -23.70
C ASP A 407 11.06 -2.80 -23.47
N ALA A 408 10.36 -1.77 -23.95
CA ALA A 408 8.95 -1.56 -23.63
C ALA A 408 8.02 -2.58 -24.34
N PRO A 409 7.31 -3.45 -23.59
CA PRO A 409 6.16 -4.19 -24.13
C PRO A 409 5.03 -3.25 -24.59
N LEU A 410 5.10 -1.98 -24.17
CA LEU A 410 4.19 -0.88 -24.48
C LEU A 410 4.58 -0.07 -25.74
N ALA A 411 5.75 -0.32 -26.35
CA ALA A 411 6.22 0.43 -27.52
C ALA A 411 5.26 0.36 -28.73
N GLN A 412 4.41 -0.68 -28.81
CA GLN A 412 3.45 -0.83 -29.92
C GLN A 412 2.25 0.14 -29.85
N GLN A 413 2.03 0.85 -28.74
CA GLN A 413 0.89 1.77 -28.54
C GLN A 413 1.30 3.26 -28.46
N LEU A 414 2.59 3.56 -28.47
CA LEU A 414 3.13 4.90 -28.25
C LEU A 414 3.82 5.40 -29.52
N GLY A 415 3.79 6.73 -29.77
CA GLY A 415 4.40 7.35 -30.95
C GLY A 415 5.93 7.31 -30.93
N GLU A 416 6.59 8.00 -31.87
CA GLU A 416 8.06 8.01 -31.97
C GLU A 416 8.77 8.63 -30.74
N SER A 417 8.06 9.44 -29.94
CA SER A 417 8.52 10.01 -28.68
C SER A 417 7.44 10.00 -27.60
N VAL A 418 7.85 10.06 -26.33
CA VAL A 418 6.98 10.03 -25.16
C VAL A 418 7.35 11.10 -24.14
N VAL A 419 6.34 11.53 -23.37
CA VAL A 419 6.53 12.41 -22.21
C VAL A 419 6.76 11.55 -20.96
N PRO A 420 7.63 11.97 -20.02
CA PRO A 420 7.78 11.32 -18.73
C PRO A 420 6.52 11.37 -17.87
N GLY A 421 6.35 10.36 -17.02
CA GLY A 421 5.16 10.20 -16.19
C GLY A 421 4.02 9.50 -16.94
N PRO A 422 2.82 9.42 -16.33
CA PRO A 422 1.72 8.60 -16.82
C PRO A 422 0.99 9.20 -18.03
N PHE A 423 1.52 10.26 -18.64
CA PHE A 423 0.77 11.10 -19.56
C PHE A 423 1.01 10.69 -21.01
N HIS A 424 -0.06 10.54 -21.78
CA HIS A 424 0.07 10.35 -23.23
C HIS A 424 0.67 11.59 -23.92
N GLN A 425 0.22 12.78 -23.51
CA GLN A 425 0.75 14.08 -23.94
C GLN A 425 0.65 15.06 -22.78
N LEU A 426 1.59 16.01 -22.71
CA LEU A 426 1.56 17.09 -21.74
C LEU A 426 1.82 18.42 -22.45
N ARG A 427 0.97 19.42 -22.23
CA ARG A 427 1.18 20.79 -22.72
C ARG A 427 2.09 21.56 -21.75
N PRO A 428 2.78 22.64 -22.16
CA PRO A 428 3.60 23.46 -21.26
C PRO A 428 2.87 23.97 -20.01
N LYS A 429 1.57 24.27 -20.14
CA LYS A 429 0.70 24.69 -19.04
C LYS A 429 -0.59 23.91 -19.13
N GLY A 430 -1.05 23.37 -18.00
CA GLY A 430 -2.21 22.51 -18.00
C GLY A 430 -2.75 22.21 -16.61
N LYS A 431 -3.88 21.51 -16.62
CA LYS A 431 -4.51 20.93 -15.45
C LYS A 431 -5.20 19.64 -15.85
N LEU A 432 -5.24 18.69 -14.92
CA LEU A 432 -5.73 17.35 -15.14
C LEU A 432 -6.54 16.88 -13.94
N LEU A 433 -7.71 16.30 -14.19
CA LEU A 433 -8.50 15.63 -13.16
C LEU A 433 -8.14 14.14 -13.16
N LEU A 434 -7.57 13.64 -12.07
CA LEU A 434 -7.26 12.21 -11.95
C LEU A 434 -8.53 11.44 -11.51
N PRO A 435 -8.84 10.24 -12.06
CA PRO A 435 -8.05 9.44 -13.00
C PRO A 435 -8.46 9.58 -14.49
N GLU A 436 -9.26 10.58 -14.87
CA GLU A 436 -9.98 10.62 -16.16
C GLU A 436 -9.07 10.62 -17.40
N GLU A 437 -7.77 10.87 -17.25
CA GLU A 437 -6.80 10.96 -18.35
C GLU A 437 -5.46 10.22 -18.08
N PHE A 438 -5.47 9.11 -17.33
CA PHE A 438 -4.33 8.17 -17.23
C PHE A 438 -4.11 7.34 -18.49
#